data_AF-A0AAE1XVE6-F1
#
_entry.id   AF-A0AAE1XVE6-F1
#
_cell.length_a   1.000
_cell.length_b   1.000
_cell.length_c   1.000
_cell.angle_alpha   90.00
_cell.angle_beta   90.00
_cell.angle_gamma   90.00
#
_symmetry.space_group_name_H-M   'P 1'
#
loop_
_entity.id
_entity.type
_entity.pdbx_description
1 polymer ?
#
loop_
_entity_poly.entity_id
_entity_poly.type
_entity_poly.pdbx_seq_one_letter_code
_entity_poly.pdbx_strand_id
1 'polypeptide(L)'
;MELALTLFLLLSVAAWLWLLRVLKPNPGPRKSANLPPGPNSLPIIGNILELGEKPHQSLAKLSKIYGPLMRLKLGTMTAVVVSSPETARLVLQKYDQVFSSRTHVEAMRALDHDKHSVSQLPTVGNRWRKLRKLCKENMFSVQRLDGSQGLRREKWRNLHDYVKECCVNGQGVDIGRAAFTTSLNLMSEALFSMDFAALGSADSSQEFRDIVWGVMAVVGKPNLADYYPLLRLVDPQGILRETTFYFNKCFAIFDEIIRQRLQISDPTPKNDMLEALLEINQKNEAEFSFSDMKHLLLVLILN
;
A
#
# COMPACT_ATOMS: atom_id res chain seq x y z
N MET A 1 47.73 22.18 9.26
CA MET A 1 47.22 21.70 7.96
C MET A 1 47.66 20.26 7.68
N GLU A 2 48.94 19.92 7.90
CA GLU A 2 49.47 18.57 7.66
C GLU A 2 48.83 17.46 8.52
N LEU A 3 48.61 17.69 9.83
CA LEU A 3 47.98 16.71 10.72
C LEU A 3 46.53 16.35 10.35
N ALA A 4 45.78 17.31 9.79
CA ALA A 4 44.41 17.06 9.35
C ALA A 4 44.39 16.25 8.05
N LEU A 5 45.35 16.52 7.15
CA LEU A 5 45.49 15.80 5.89
C LEU A 5 45.92 14.35 6.12
N THR A 6 46.86 14.12 7.04
CA THR A 6 47.32 12.77 7.40
C THR A 6 46.21 11.96 8.08
N LEU A 7 45.43 12.58 8.96
CA LEU A 7 44.29 11.92 9.61
C LEU A 7 43.20 11.56 8.58
N PHE A 8 42.88 12.46 7.65
CA PHE A 8 41.92 12.19 6.58
C PHE A 8 42.36 11.04 5.66
N LEU A 9 43.64 11.03 5.26
CA LEU A 9 44.21 9.93 4.47
C LEU A 9 44.15 8.60 5.22
N LEU A 10 44.54 8.57 6.50
CA LEU A 10 44.48 7.36 7.32
C LEU A 10 43.04 6.83 7.47
N LEU A 11 42.06 7.71 7.68
CA LEU A 11 40.65 7.34 7.75
C LEU A 11 40.14 6.84 6.41
N SER A 12 40.53 7.46 5.29
CA SER A 12 40.14 7.01 3.95
C SER A 12 40.72 5.64 3.59
N VAL A 13 41.98 5.37 3.96
CA VAL A 13 42.64 4.07 3.76
C VAL A 13 42.03 3.02 4.68
N ALA A 14 41.75 3.35 5.95
CA ALA A 14 41.06 2.45 6.87
C ALA A 14 39.65 2.10 6.38
N ALA A 15 38.90 3.10 5.89
CA ALA A 15 37.58 2.90 5.28
C ALA A 15 37.67 2.03 4.01
N TRP A 16 38.68 2.25 3.15
CA TRP A 16 38.90 1.45 1.95
C TRP A 16 39.30 0.00 2.27
N LEU A 17 40.19 -0.21 3.24
CA LEU A 17 40.60 -1.55 3.69
C LEU A 17 39.44 -2.28 4.38
N TRP A 18 38.61 -1.57 5.14
CA TRP A 18 37.38 -2.12 5.71
C TRP A 18 36.39 -2.50 4.61
N LEU A 19 36.20 -1.63 3.62
CA LEU A 19 35.36 -1.90 2.45
C LEU A 19 35.86 -3.12 1.68
N LEU A 20 37.17 -3.25 1.42
CA LEU A 20 37.76 -4.42 0.75
C LEU A 20 37.58 -5.71 1.56
N ARG A 21 37.63 -5.66 2.89
CA ARG A 21 37.36 -6.83 3.75
C ARG A 21 35.89 -7.22 3.77
N VAL A 22 34.99 -6.24 3.72
CA VAL A 22 33.54 -6.46 3.63
C VAL A 22 33.15 -6.97 2.24
N LEU A 23 33.81 -6.48 1.18
CA LEU A 23 33.60 -6.86 -0.22
C LEU A 23 34.23 -8.20 -0.62
N LYS A 24 35.16 -8.76 0.18
CA LYS A 24 35.68 -10.11 -0.06
C LYS A 24 34.57 -11.14 0.17
N PRO A 25 34.12 -11.86 -0.88
CA PRO A 25 33.19 -12.97 -0.68
C PRO A 25 33.89 -14.02 0.18
N ASN A 26 33.31 -14.35 1.33
CA ASN A 26 33.87 -15.33 2.24
C ASN A 26 33.55 -16.74 1.71
N PRO A 27 34.52 -17.53 1.22
CA PRO A 27 34.26 -18.91 0.81
C PRO A 27 34.43 -19.79 2.05
N GLY A 28 33.48 -19.71 2.97
CA GLY A 28 33.43 -20.57 4.14
C GLY A 28 32.46 -21.75 3.91
N PRO A 29 32.87 -23.01 4.13
CA PRO A 29 31.95 -24.13 4.12
C PRO A 29 31.17 -24.12 5.44
N ARG A 30 29.98 -23.52 5.43
CA ARG A 30 29.03 -23.69 6.53
C ARG A 30 27.94 -24.63 6.05
N LYS A 31 27.83 -25.79 6.72
CA LYS A 31 26.70 -26.72 6.61
C LYS A 31 25.42 -25.89 6.48
N SER A 32 24.84 -25.85 5.29
CA SER A 32 23.74 -24.95 5.01
C SER A 32 22.57 -25.38 5.87
N ALA A 33 22.16 -24.51 6.80
CA ALA A 33 20.75 -24.54 7.21
C ALA A 33 19.93 -24.54 5.92
N ASN A 34 18.89 -25.39 5.85
CA ASN A 34 18.02 -25.64 4.69
C ASN A 34 17.30 -24.35 4.22
N LEU A 35 18.05 -23.40 3.66
CA LEU A 35 17.53 -22.14 3.15
C LEU A 35 17.29 -22.29 1.64
N PRO A 36 16.23 -21.64 1.11
CA PRO A 36 15.99 -21.64 -0.31
C PRO A 36 17.21 -21.12 -1.09
N PRO A 37 17.47 -21.64 -2.31
CA PRO A 37 18.52 -21.14 -3.19
C PRO A 37 18.28 -19.66 -3.53
N GLY A 38 19.28 -18.97 -4.04
CA GLY A 38 19.14 -17.59 -4.48
C GLY A 38 20.44 -16.99 -4.97
N PRO A 39 20.37 -15.81 -5.61
CA PRO A 39 21.54 -15.11 -6.09
C PRO A 39 22.49 -14.73 -4.95
N ASN A 40 23.78 -14.70 -5.27
CA ASN A 40 24.81 -14.27 -4.33
C ASN A 40 24.59 -12.80 -3.98
N SER A 41 24.48 -12.50 -2.68
CA SER A 41 24.19 -11.15 -2.21
C SER A 41 25.46 -10.31 -2.12
N LEU A 42 25.39 -9.07 -2.61
CA LEU A 42 26.45 -8.10 -2.38
C LEU A 42 26.46 -7.66 -0.91
N PRO A 43 27.62 -7.34 -0.33
CA PRO A 43 27.69 -6.81 1.02
C PRO A 43 26.93 -5.49 1.15
N ILE A 44 26.27 -5.29 2.29
CA ILE A 44 25.45 -4.12 2.65
C ILE A 44 24.17 -3.97 1.80
N ILE A 45 24.26 -4.05 0.48
CA ILE A 45 23.15 -3.83 -0.47
C ILE A 45 22.29 -5.08 -0.68
N GLY A 46 22.91 -6.26 -0.65
CA GLY A 46 22.24 -7.51 -0.99
C GLY A 46 22.00 -7.64 -2.49
N ASN A 47 20.77 -7.98 -2.86
CA ASN A 47 20.26 -8.20 -4.22
C ASN A 47 19.36 -7.04 -4.69
N ILE A 48 19.34 -5.89 -4.01
CA ILE A 48 18.47 -4.75 -4.40
C ILE A 48 18.72 -4.33 -5.86
N LEU A 49 19.99 -4.28 -6.27
CA LEU A 49 20.37 -3.86 -7.63
C LEU A 49 19.92 -4.85 -8.72
N GLU A 50 19.64 -6.10 -8.36
CA GLU A 50 19.14 -7.11 -9.29
C GLU A 50 17.65 -6.90 -9.64
N LEU A 51 16.92 -6.13 -8.82
CA LEU A 51 15.49 -5.89 -9.04
C LEU A 51 15.23 -4.88 -10.16
N GLY A 52 16.07 -3.85 -10.28
CA GLY A 52 15.92 -2.77 -11.26
C GLY A 52 14.58 -2.03 -11.16
N GLU A 53 14.18 -1.36 -12.24
CA GLU A 53 12.93 -0.58 -12.30
C GLU A 53 11.66 -1.44 -12.30
N LYS A 54 11.77 -2.72 -12.70
CA LYS A 54 10.64 -3.65 -12.79
C LYS A 54 10.91 -4.90 -11.94
N PRO A 55 10.84 -4.78 -10.59
CA PRO A 55 11.19 -5.88 -9.68
C PRO A 55 10.48 -7.18 -10.02
N HIS A 56 9.18 -7.14 -10.31
CA HIS A 56 8.39 -8.33 -10.66
C HIS A 56 8.92 -9.09 -11.90
N GLN A 57 9.46 -8.38 -12.92
CA GLN A 57 10.05 -9.03 -14.10
C GLN A 57 11.40 -9.65 -13.78
N SER A 58 12.23 -8.95 -13.01
CA SER A 58 13.53 -9.44 -12.56
C SER A 58 13.37 -10.68 -11.67
N LEU A 59 12.41 -10.65 -10.74
CA LEU A 59 12.04 -11.80 -9.91
C LEU A 59 11.58 -12.99 -10.73
N ALA A 60 10.74 -12.78 -11.76
CA ALA A 60 10.29 -13.85 -12.65
C ALA A 60 11.43 -14.45 -13.51
N LYS A 61 12.46 -13.68 -13.82
CA LYS A 61 13.68 -14.19 -14.49
C LYS A 61 14.54 -14.99 -13.52
N LEU A 62 14.76 -14.47 -12.31
CA LEU A 62 15.53 -15.13 -11.26
C LEU A 62 14.88 -16.47 -10.83
N SER A 63 13.55 -16.55 -10.77
CA SER A 63 12.87 -17.80 -10.40
C SER A 63 13.05 -18.92 -11.42
N LYS A 64 13.33 -18.60 -12.70
CA LYS A 64 13.70 -19.60 -13.71
C LYS A 64 15.09 -20.20 -13.47
N ILE A 65 15.95 -19.50 -12.73
CA ILE A 65 17.33 -19.91 -12.40
C ILE A 65 17.37 -20.62 -11.05
N TYR A 66 16.74 -20.03 -10.03
CA TYR A 66 16.82 -20.50 -8.64
C TYR A 66 15.62 -21.37 -8.23
N GLY A 67 14.58 -21.45 -9.06
CA GLY A 67 13.41 -22.28 -8.81
C GLY A 67 12.25 -21.54 -8.13
N PRO A 68 11.18 -22.29 -7.78
CA PRO A 68 9.89 -21.73 -7.37
C PRO A 68 9.87 -21.13 -5.95
N LEU A 69 10.91 -21.39 -5.17
CA LEU A 69 11.14 -20.81 -3.84
C LEU A 69 12.58 -20.34 -3.80
N MET A 70 12.80 -19.03 -3.77
CA MET A 70 14.15 -18.45 -3.77
C MET A 70 14.31 -17.37 -2.70
N ARG A 71 15.53 -17.21 -2.19
CA ARG A 71 15.89 -16.25 -1.16
C ARG A 71 16.62 -15.06 -1.76
N LEU A 72 16.25 -13.86 -1.32
CA LEU A 72 16.94 -12.61 -1.62
C LEU A 72 17.33 -11.90 -0.33
N LYS A 73 18.43 -11.14 -0.38
CA LYS A 73 18.81 -10.19 0.66
C LYS A 73 18.49 -8.78 0.17
N LEU A 74 17.62 -8.04 0.84
CA LEU A 74 17.29 -6.65 0.48
C LEU A 74 17.81 -5.72 1.59
N GLY A 75 19.03 -5.22 1.42
CA GLY A 75 19.74 -4.53 2.50
C GLY A 75 19.93 -5.44 3.72
N THR A 76 19.34 -5.07 4.85
CA THR A 76 19.35 -5.89 6.07
C THR A 76 18.20 -6.91 6.13
N MET A 77 17.19 -6.80 5.26
CA MET A 77 16.04 -7.69 5.20
C MET A 77 16.35 -8.96 4.41
N THR A 78 15.78 -10.10 4.83
CA THR A 78 15.80 -11.34 4.04
C THR A 78 14.40 -11.59 3.51
N ALA A 79 14.25 -11.65 2.19
CA ALA A 79 12.99 -11.94 1.52
C ALA A 79 13.02 -13.35 0.93
N VAL A 80 11.87 -14.01 0.90
CA VAL A 80 11.66 -15.27 0.20
C VAL A 80 10.60 -15.03 -0.86
N VAL A 81 10.92 -15.40 -2.09
CA VAL A 81 10.06 -15.21 -3.26
C VAL A 81 9.45 -16.55 -3.62
N VAL A 82 8.13 -16.54 -3.75
CA VAL A 82 7.32 -17.69 -4.16
C VAL A 82 6.87 -17.45 -5.60
N SER A 83 7.14 -18.41 -6.48
CA SER A 83 6.97 -18.22 -7.94
C SER A 83 6.35 -19.42 -8.67
N SER A 84 5.67 -20.32 -7.95
CA SER A 84 4.82 -21.36 -8.57
C SER A 84 3.49 -21.52 -7.83
N PRO A 85 2.43 -21.97 -8.53
CA PRO A 85 1.13 -22.25 -7.91
C PRO A 85 1.22 -23.25 -6.75
N GLU A 86 2.04 -24.29 -6.88
CA GLU A 86 2.18 -25.37 -5.89
C GLU A 86 2.80 -24.81 -4.60
N THR A 87 3.86 -24.01 -4.74
CA THR A 87 4.54 -23.37 -3.61
C THR A 87 3.67 -22.28 -2.98
N ALA A 88 2.94 -21.51 -3.80
CA ALA A 88 1.97 -20.54 -3.31
C ALA A 88 0.85 -21.21 -2.49
N ARG A 89 0.35 -22.38 -2.92
CA ARG A 89 -0.63 -23.15 -2.15
C ARG A 89 -0.08 -23.60 -0.81
N LEU A 90 1.19 -24.00 -0.74
CA LEU A 90 1.83 -24.35 0.53
C LEU A 90 1.87 -23.13 1.47
N VAL A 91 2.30 -21.97 0.98
CA VAL A 91 2.48 -20.76 1.80
C VAL A 91 1.15 -20.11 2.19
N LEU A 92 0.22 -19.98 1.25
CA LEU A 92 -1.02 -19.21 1.42
C LEU A 92 -2.23 -20.05 1.84
N GLN A 93 -2.13 -21.39 1.86
CA GLN A 93 -3.21 -22.27 2.32
C GLN A 93 -2.75 -23.30 3.36
N LYS A 94 -1.71 -24.08 3.06
CA LYS A 94 -1.30 -25.18 3.98
C LYS A 94 -0.65 -24.65 5.27
N TYR A 95 0.17 -23.61 5.14
CA TYR A 95 0.90 -22.98 6.23
C TYR A 95 0.49 -21.51 6.40
N ASP A 96 -0.73 -21.18 6.00
CA ASP A 96 -1.26 -19.82 5.96
C ASP A 96 -1.14 -19.12 7.31
N GLN A 97 -1.43 -19.80 8.42
CA GLN A 97 -1.35 -19.24 9.76
C GLN A 97 0.08 -18.76 10.09
N VAL A 98 1.11 -19.48 9.66
CA VAL A 98 2.52 -19.13 9.88
C VAL A 98 2.94 -17.92 9.04
N PHE A 99 2.46 -17.86 7.80
CA PHE A 99 2.79 -16.80 6.84
C PHE A 99 1.77 -15.66 6.79
N SER A 100 0.83 -15.64 7.75
CA SER A 100 -0.24 -14.64 7.77
C SER A 100 0.21 -13.27 8.27
N SER A 101 1.39 -13.16 8.87
CA SER A 101 1.97 -11.89 9.32
C SER A 101 2.24 -10.93 8.15
N ARG A 102 2.42 -9.65 8.46
CA ARG A 102 2.70 -8.59 7.49
C ARG A 102 4.09 -8.02 7.75
N THR A 103 4.85 -7.81 6.67
CA THR A 103 6.10 -7.05 6.76
C THR A 103 5.74 -5.58 6.97
N HIS A 104 6.37 -4.97 7.96
CA HIS A 104 6.17 -3.57 8.27
C HIS A 104 6.78 -2.68 7.18
N VAL A 105 5.97 -1.79 6.61
CA VAL A 105 6.38 -0.78 5.63
C VAL A 105 6.38 0.58 6.33
N GLU A 106 7.50 1.29 6.30
CA GLU A 106 7.70 2.53 7.05
C GLU A 106 6.68 3.61 6.70
N ALA A 107 6.28 3.71 5.43
CA ALA A 107 5.23 4.64 4.98
C ALA A 107 3.91 4.45 5.74
N MET A 108 3.59 3.21 6.15
CA MET A 108 2.35 2.89 6.86
C MET A 108 2.34 3.37 8.31
N ARG A 109 3.46 3.87 8.86
CA ARG A 109 3.47 4.51 10.19
C ARG A 109 2.85 5.91 10.19
N ALA A 110 2.60 6.49 9.01
CA ALA A 110 1.93 7.77 8.87
C ALA A 110 0.60 7.74 9.63
N LEU A 111 0.42 8.68 10.57
CA LEU A 111 -0.75 8.78 11.43
C LEU A 111 -1.11 7.46 12.16
N ASP A 112 -0.11 6.67 12.55
CA ASP A 112 -0.30 5.37 13.20
C ASP A 112 -1.13 4.37 12.36
N HIS A 113 -1.15 4.52 11.03
CA HIS A 113 -1.99 3.70 10.16
C HIS A 113 -1.69 2.20 10.27
N ASP A 114 -0.45 1.81 10.51
CA ASP A 114 -0.04 0.42 10.76
C ASP A 114 -0.72 -0.20 12.00
N LYS A 115 -1.12 0.61 12.99
CA LYS A 115 -1.78 0.18 14.23
C LYS A 115 -3.30 0.08 14.12
N HIS A 116 -3.89 0.61 13.05
CA HIS A 116 -5.34 0.66 12.83
C HIS A 116 -5.78 -0.09 11.56
N SER A 117 -4.94 -0.10 10.54
CA SER A 117 -5.26 -0.59 9.21
C SER A 117 -5.46 -2.10 9.16
N VAL A 118 -6.60 -2.53 8.61
CA VAL A 118 -6.88 -3.95 8.36
C VAL A 118 -5.86 -4.60 7.41
N SER A 119 -5.13 -3.80 6.61
CA SER A 119 -4.08 -4.29 5.72
C SER A 119 -2.75 -4.59 6.44
N GLN A 120 -2.50 -3.96 7.58
CA GLN A 120 -1.23 -4.02 8.34
C GLN A 120 -1.35 -4.74 9.68
N LEU A 121 -2.54 -4.75 10.28
CA LEU A 121 -2.79 -5.40 11.57
C LEU A 121 -2.44 -6.90 11.56
N PRO A 122 -1.91 -7.44 12.67
CA PRO A 122 -1.68 -8.88 12.80
C PRO A 122 -2.98 -9.68 12.62
N THR A 123 -2.92 -10.71 11.78
CA THR A 123 -4.04 -11.60 11.41
C THR A 123 -4.58 -12.44 12.58
N VAL A 124 -3.73 -12.71 13.57
CA VAL A 124 -4.10 -13.48 14.78
C VAL A 124 -4.90 -12.62 15.78
N GLY A 125 -4.98 -11.30 15.57
CA GLY A 125 -5.69 -10.39 16.46
C GLY A 125 -7.21 -10.39 16.27
N ASN A 126 -7.95 -10.28 17.38
CA ASN A 126 -9.41 -10.11 17.34
C ASN A 126 -9.83 -8.87 16.53
N ARG A 127 -9.05 -7.78 16.59
CA ARG A 127 -9.32 -6.53 15.86
C ARG A 127 -9.30 -6.72 14.35
N TRP A 128 -8.28 -7.39 13.80
CA TRP A 128 -8.20 -7.67 12.36
C TRP A 128 -9.39 -8.49 11.86
N ARG A 129 -9.77 -9.55 12.59
CA ARG A 129 -10.94 -10.38 12.23
C ARG A 129 -12.24 -9.57 12.24
N LYS A 130 -12.42 -8.69 13.24
CA LYS A 130 -13.58 -7.79 13.33
C LYS A 130 -13.66 -6.88 12.11
N LEU A 131 -12.59 -6.14 11.78
CA LEU A 131 -12.56 -5.25 10.61
C LEU A 131 -12.81 -6.02 9.29
N ARG A 132 -12.23 -7.22 9.13
CA ARG A 132 -12.49 -8.08 7.95
C ARG A 132 -13.95 -8.52 7.88
N LYS A 133 -14.55 -8.90 9.02
CA LYS A 133 -15.98 -9.25 9.11
C LYS A 133 -16.86 -8.06 8.72
N LEU A 134 -16.55 -6.87 9.22
CA LEU A 134 -17.27 -5.64 8.86
C LEU A 134 -17.25 -5.37 7.35
N CYS A 135 -16.08 -5.47 6.72
CA CYS A 135 -15.97 -5.33 5.27
C CYS A 135 -16.82 -6.37 4.52
N LYS A 136 -16.70 -7.64 4.92
CA LYS A 136 -17.42 -8.76 4.30
C LYS A 136 -18.94 -8.59 4.39
N GLU A 137 -19.45 -8.14 5.54
CA GLU A 137 -20.89 -8.07 5.79
C GLU A 137 -21.51 -6.79 5.21
N ASN A 138 -20.82 -5.66 5.33
CA ASN A 138 -21.42 -4.35 5.03
C ASN A 138 -21.05 -3.77 3.66
N MET A 139 -19.96 -4.23 3.04
CA MET A 139 -19.52 -3.73 1.72
C MET A 139 -19.49 -4.83 0.66
N PHE A 140 -18.91 -5.97 0.99
CA PHE A 140 -18.63 -7.04 0.02
C PHE A 140 -19.58 -8.24 0.15
N SER A 141 -20.73 -8.06 0.79
CA SER A 141 -21.76 -9.11 0.81
C SER A 141 -22.47 -9.17 -0.55
N VAL A 142 -22.95 -10.36 -0.93
CA VAL A 142 -23.66 -10.55 -2.21
C VAL A 142 -24.82 -9.56 -2.36
N GLN A 143 -25.60 -9.37 -1.30
CA GLN A 143 -26.70 -8.41 -1.28
C GLN A 143 -26.24 -6.96 -1.55
N ARG A 144 -25.12 -6.52 -0.97
CA ARG A 144 -24.56 -5.17 -1.18
C ARG A 144 -24.01 -5.02 -2.61
N LEU A 145 -23.36 -6.07 -3.14
CA LEU A 145 -22.86 -6.09 -4.51
C LEU A 145 -24.00 -6.10 -5.54
N ASP A 146 -25.08 -6.84 -5.29
CA ASP A 146 -26.25 -6.85 -6.17
C ASP A 146 -27.04 -5.54 -6.08
N GLY A 147 -27.23 -5.01 -4.88
CA GLY A 147 -27.89 -3.72 -4.65
C GLY A 147 -27.19 -2.55 -5.33
N SER A 148 -25.86 -2.60 -5.44
CA SER A 148 -25.06 -1.57 -6.14
C SER A 148 -25.00 -1.74 -7.66
N GLN A 149 -25.75 -2.69 -8.25
CA GLN A 149 -25.75 -2.89 -9.71
C GLN A 149 -26.27 -1.65 -10.48
N GLY A 150 -27.26 -0.94 -9.93
CA GLY A 150 -27.77 0.32 -10.50
C GLY A 150 -26.67 1.38 -10.61
N LEU A 151 -25.96 1.59 -9.50
CA LEU A 151 -24.80 2.48 -9.42
C LEU A 151 -23.72 2.12 -10.44
N ARG A 152 -23.32 0.84 -10.53
CA ARG A 152 -22.29 0.43 -11.50
C ARG A 152 -22.71 0.73 -12.95
N ARG A 153 -23.98 0.54 -13.28
CA ARG A 153 -24.53 0.90 -14.61
C ARG A 153 -24.49 2.40 -14.86
N GLU A 154 -24.77 3.21 -13.86
CA GLU A 154 -24.68 4.67 -13.95
C GLU A 154 -23.24 5.11 -14.22
N LYS A 155 -22.26 4.68 -13.41
CA LYS A 155 -20.86 5.07 -13.63
C LYS A 155 -20.32 4.57 -14.97
N TRP A 156 -20.75 3.39 -15.42
CA TRP A 156 -20.46 2.91 -16.77
C TRP A 156 -21.05 3.81 -17.86
N ARG A 157 -22.30 4.26 -17.71
CA ARG A 157 -22.94 5.18 -18.66
C ARG A 157 -22.19 6.51 -18.70
N ASN A 158 -21.78 7.06 -17.56
CA ASN A 158 -21.01 8.29 -17.50
C ASN A 158 -19.67 8.16 -18.25
N LEU A 159 -18.96 7.04 -18.07
CA LEU A 159 -17.73 6.75 -18.81
C LEU A 159 -17.99 6.62 -20.32
N HIS A 160 -19.04 5.89 -20.71
CA HIS A 160 -19.43 5.74 -22.10
C HIS A 160 -19.74 7.08 -22.76
N ASP A 161 -20.51 7.94 -22.08
CA ASP A 161 -20.93 9.23 -22.62
C ASP A 161 -19.74 10.18 -22.76
N TYR A 162 -18.81 10.18 -21.79
CA TYR A 162 -17.53 10.89 -21.89
C TYR A 162 -16.69 10.42 -23.10
N VAL A 163 -16.54 9.11 -23.30
CA VAL A 163 -15.79 8.57 -24.45
C VAL A 163 -16.46 8.92 -25.77
N LYS A 164 -17.81 8.88 -25.81
CA LYS A 164 -18.59 9.27 -26.97
C LYS A 164 -18.41 10.75 -27.29
N GLU A 165 -18.42 11.62 -26.29
CA GLU A 165 -18.17 13.05 -26.45
C GLU A 165 -16.76 13.31 -27.01
N CYS A 166 -15.73 12.69 -26.46
CA CYS A 166 -14.38 12.79 -27.00
C CYS A 166 -14.31 12.34 -28.47
N CYS A 167 -14.99 11.26 -28.82
CA CYS A 167 -15.06 10.76 -30.20
C CYS A 167 -15.71 11.79 -31.15
N VAL A 168 -16.86 12.35 -30.77
CA VAL A 168 -17.55 13.39 -31.56
C VAL A 168 -16.68 14.62 -31.75
N ASN A 169 -15.91 14.99 -30.74
CA ASN A 169 -15.02 16.15 -30.76
C ASN A 169 -13.63 15.87 -31.36
N GLY A 170 -13.35 14.64 -31.81
CA GLY A 170 -12.03 14.24 -32.35
C GLY A 170 -10.89 14.28 -31.32
N GLN A 171 -11.20 14.16 -30.03
CA GLN A 171 -10.24 14.23 -28.92
C GLN A 171 -9.75 12.83 -28.50
N GLY A 172 -8.46 12.73 -28.18
CA GLY A 172 -7.88 11.52 -27.59
C GLY A 172 -8.36 11.30 -26.16
N VAL A 173 -8.55 10.03 -25.79
CA VAL A 173 -8.94 9.64 -24.42
C VAL A 173 -7.73 9.09 -23.67
N ASP A 174 -7.40 9.72 -22.53
CA ASP A 174 -6.50 9.12 -21.55
C ASP A 174 -7.26 8.03 -20.77
N ILE A 175 -7.03 6.77 -21.17
CA ILE A 175 -7.67 5.59 -20.57
C ILE A 175 -7.27 5.41 -19.12
N GLY A 176 -6.01 5.71 -18.76
CA GLY A 176 -5.53 5.56 -17.38
C GLY A 176 -6.27 6.52 -16.45
N ARG A 177 -6.38 7.80 -16.85
CA ARG A 177 -7.12 8.81 -16.11
C ARG A 177 -8.61 8.51 -16.05
N ALA A 178 -9.22 8.13 -17.18
CA ALA A 178 -10.65 7.82 -17.24
C ALA A 178 -11.02 6.60 -16.37
N ALA A 179 -10.22 5.54 -16.42
CA ALA A 179 -10.41 4.36 -15.59
C ALA A 179 -10.22 4.68 -14.10
N PHE A 180 -9.17 5.44 -13.74
CA PHE A 180 -8.92 5.84 -12.35
C PHE A 180 -10.09 6.67 -11.79
N THR A 181 -10.54 7.70 -12.50
CA THR A 181 -11.68 8.52 -12.10
C THR A 181 -12.96 7.70 -11.95
N THR A 182 -13.23 6.79 -12.89
CA THR A 182 -14.43 5.94 -12.84
C THR A 182 -14.39 4.99 -11.64
N SER A 183 -13.25 4.35 -11.38
CA SER A 183 -13.05 3.49 -10.22
C SER A 183 -13.17 4.26 -8.90
N LEU A 184 -12.57 5.45 -8.82
CA LEU A 184 -12.67 6.31 -7.65
C LEU A 184 -14.12 6.68 -7.35
N ASN A 185 -14.90 7.08 -8.35
CA ASN A 185 -16.31 7.42 -8.20
C ASN A 185 -17.18 6.22 -7.80
N LEU A 186 -16.88 5.04 -8.35
CA LEU A 186 -17.57 3.82 -7.97
C LEU A 186 -17.32 3.47 -6.49
N MET A 187 -16.08 3.64 -6.03
CA MET A 187 -15.71 3.43 -4.63
C MET A 187 -16.27 4.52 -3.72
N SER A 188 -16.17 5.79 -4.11
CA SER A 188 -16.67 6.90 -3.31
C SER A 188 -18.18 6.85 -3.13
N GLU A 189 -18.92 6.49 -4.17
CA GLU A 189 -20.37 6.31 -4.05
C GLU A 189 -20.71 5.13 -3.13
N ALA A 190 -20.02 3.99 -3.27
CA ALA A 190 -20.25 2.84 -2.40
C ALA A 190 -19.93 3.13 -0.91
N LEU A 191 -18.96 4.02 -0.66
CA LEU A 191 -18.50 4.35 0.68
C LEU A 191 -19.27 5.52 1.31
N PHE A 192 -19.64 6.53 0.52
CA PHE A 192 -20.11 7.83 1.00
C PHE A 192 -21.39 8.34 0.31
N SER A 193 -21.90 7.64 -0.71
CA SER A 193 -22.97 8.08 -1.61
C SER A 193 -22.72 9.48 -2.19
N MET A 194 -21.51 9.68 -2.72
CA MET A 194 -21.09 10.88 -3.43
C MET A 194 -20.00 10.58 -4.46
N ASP A 195 -19.98 11.34 -5.55
CA ASP A 195 -18.87 11.36 -6.50
C ASP A 195 -17.75 12.29 -6.02
N PHE A 196 -16.53 11.79 -6.01
CA PHE A 196 -15.35 12.59 -5.64
C PHE A 196 -14.62 13.22 -6.81
N ALA A 197 -14.94 12.81 -8.05
CA ALA A 197 -14.39 13.42 -9.24
C ALA A 197 -15.38 13.47 -10.40
N ALA A 198 -15.16 14.40 -11.33
CA ALA A 198 -15.93 14.47 -12.57
C ALA A 198 -15.05 14.11 -13.77
N LEU A 199 -15.64 13.42 -14.74
CA LEU A 199 -14.99 13.14 -16.02
C LEU A 199 -14.97 14.43 -16.85
N GLY A 200 -13.82 14.77 -17.43
CA GLY A 200 -13.68 15.92 -18.32
C GLY A 200 -13.55 17.31 -17.66
N SER A 201 -13.73 17.44 -16.34
CA SER A 201 -13.55 18.73 -15.64
C SER A 201 -12.08 19.01 -15.30
N ALA A 202 -11.68 20.29 -15.29
CA ALA A 202 -10.33 20.74 -14.92
C ALA A 202 -10.22 21.27 -13.46
N ASP A 203 -11.34 21.47 -12.77
CA ASP A 203 -11.40 22.18 -11.48
C ASP A 203 -11.47 21.24 -10.25
N SER A 204 -11.58 21.86 -9.05
CA SER A 204 -11.65 21.34 -7.66
C SER A 204 -12.22 19.93 -7.47
N SER A 205 -13.16 19.50 -8.31
CA SER A 205 -13.57 18.11 -8.49
C SER A 205 -12.40 17.10 -8.67
N GLN A 206 -11.18 17.52 -8.98
CA GLN A 206 -10.03 16.60 -9.05
C GLN A 206 -9.18 16.53 -7.77
N GLU A 207 -9.43 17.38 -6.76
CA GLU A 207 -8.54 17.46 -5.59
C GLU A 207 -8.42 16.12 -4.85
N PHE A 208 -9.55 15.45 -4.58
CA PHE A 208 -9.51 14.14 -3.92
C PHE A 208 -8.84 13.08 -4.79
N ARG A 209 -9.07 13.10 -6.10
CA ARG A 209 -8.42 12.22 -7.07
C ARG A 209 -6.90 12.35 -7.00
N ASP A 210 -6.40 13.58 -6.97
CA ASP A 210 -4.97 13.86 -6.89
C ASP A 210 -4.37 13.49 -5.54
N ILE A 211 -5.12 13.65 -4.45
CA ILE A 211 -4.71 13.18 -3.13
C ILE A 211 -4.57 11.66 -3.11
N VAL A 212 -5.58 10.92 -3.59
CA VAL A 212 -5.55 9.44 -3.63
C VAL A 212 -4.42 8.94 -4.53
N TRP A 213 -4.25 9.56 -5.70
CA TRP A 213 -3.11 9.26 -6.57
C TRP A 213 -1.76 9.53 -5.89
N GLY A 214 -1.65 10.66 -5.18
CA GLY A 214 -0.47 11.02 -4.40
C GLY A 214 -0.13 9.97 -3.34
N VAL A 215 -1.14 9.48 -2.60
CA VAL A 215 -0.96 8.36 -1.66
C VAL A 215 -0.38 7.13 -2.36
N MET A 216 -1.03 6.67 -3.44
CA MET A 216 -0.60 5.47 -4.17
C MET A 216 0.82 5.62 -4.73
N ALA A 217 1.13 6.79 -5.28
CA ALA A 217 2.43 7.09 -5.86
C ALA A 217 3.55 7.09 -4.80
N VAL A 218 3.32 7.66 -3.63
CA VAL A 218 4.32 7.73 -2.55
C VAL A 218 4.54 6.38 -1.90
N VAL A 219 3.46 5.68 -1.55
CA VAL A 219 3.52 4.35 -0.93
C VAL A 219 4.15 3.32 -1.86
N GLY A 220 4.01 3.48 -3.18
CA GLY A 220 4.63 2.61 -4.17
C GLY A 220 6.14 2.84 -4.38
N LYS A 221 6.73 3.91 -3.82
CA LYS A 221 8.17 4.17 -3.96
C LYS A 221 8.98 3.19 -3.11
N PRO A 222 10.12 2.68 -3.62
CA PRO A 222 11.06 1.94 -2.78
C PRO A 222 11.61 2.85 -1.68
N ASN A 223 11.59 2.38 -0.43
CA ASN A 223 12.05 3.15 0.72
C ASN A 223 13.27 2.49 1.38
N LEU A 224 14.38 3.22 1.45
CA LEU A 224 15.61 2.78 2.11
C LEU A 224 15.38 2.46 3.60
N ALA A 225 14.44 3.14 4.27
CA ALA A 225 14.11 2.87 5.66
C ALA A 225 13.46 1.49 5.88
N ASP A 226 12.89 0.88 4.83
CA ASP A 226 12.36 -0.50 4.87
C ASP A 226 13.51 -1.53 4.85
N TYR A 227 14.59 -1.23 4.13
CA TYR A 227 15.75 -2.12 3.99
C TYR A 227 16.81 -1.91 5.07
N TYR A 228 16.87 -0.71 5.67
CA TYR A 228 17.86 -0.29 6.66
C TYR A 228 17.17 0.39 7.85
N PRO A 229 16.88 -0.34 8.93
CA PRO A 229 16.13 0.19 10.09
C PRO A 229 16.73 1.45 10.72
N LEU A 230 18.04 1.65 10.65
CA LEU A 230 18.71 2.85 11.16
C LEU A 230 18.30 4.14 10.43
N LEU A 231 17.86 4.03 9.17
CA LEU A 231 17.46 5.19 8.35
C LEU A 231 16.03 5.67 8.67
N ARG A 232 15.25 4.91 9.43
CA ARG A 232 13.88 5.30 9.84
C ARG A 232 13.86 6.61 10.63
N LEU A 233 14.93 6.92 11.36
CA LEU A 233 15.01 8.11 12.21
C LEU A 233 15.11 9.42 11.42
N VAL A 234 15.62 9.36 10.19
CA VAL A 234 15.92 10.56 9.39
C VAL A 234 15.05 10.68 8.13
N ASP A 235 14.28 9.64 7.79
CA ASP A 235 13.41 9.59 6.60
C ASP A 235 14.10 10.17 5.35
N PRO A 236 15.20 9.55 4.87
CA PRO A 236 16.11 10.19 3.91
C PRO A 236 15.46 10.51 2.56
N GLN A 237 14.37 9.81 2.21
CA GLN A 237 13.60 10.03 0.99
C GLN A 237 12.33 10.86 1.22
N GLY A 238 12.05 11.24 2.47
CA GLY A 238 10.84 11.98 2.83
C GLY A 238 9.54 11.19 2.65
N ILE A 239 9.59 9.86 2.53
CA ILE A 239 8.43 9.03 2.19
C ILE A 239 7.42 9.02 3.35
N LEU A 240 7.89 8.91 4.59
CA LEU A 240 6.99 8.94 5.75
C LEU A 240 6.34 10.33 5.87
N ARG A 241 7.13 11.39 5.69
CA ARG A 241 6.62 12.78 5.72
C ARG A 241 5.60 13.04 4.62
N GLU A 242 5.89 12.65 3.39
CA GLU A 242 5.02 12.83 2.24
C GLU A 242 3.72 12.01 2.38
N THR A 243 3.82 10.76 2.87
CA THR A 243 2.65 9.92 3.17
C THR A 243 1.77 10.55 4.25
N THR A 244 2.38 11.09 5.31
CA THR A 244 1.67 11.79 6.40
C THR A 244 0.93 13.02 5.88
N PHE A 245 1.50 13.77 4.95
CA PHE A 245 0.84 14.91 4.31
C PHE A 245 -0.43 14.49 3.56
N TYR A 246 -0.35 13.48 2.70
CA TYR A 246 -1.50 13.00 1.95
C TYR A 246 -2.56 12.33 2.84
N PHE A 247 -2.15 11.57 3.86
CA PHE A 247 -3.08 10.96 4.81
C PHE A 247 -3.87 12.02 5.59
N ASN A 248 -3.21 13.10 6.03
CA ASN A 248 -3.90 14.21 6.69
C ASN A 248 -4.96 14.85 5.78
N LYS A 249 -4.65 15.04 4.49
CA LYS A 249 -5.64 15.56 3.52
C LYS A 249 -6.82 14.61 3.33
N CYS A 250 -6.58 13.31 3.17
CA CYS A 250 -7.67 12.31 3.12
C CYS A 250 -8.51 12.35 4.39
N PHE A 251 -7.88 12.38 5.57
CA PHE A 251 -8.57 12.34 6.84
C PHE A 251 -9.39 13.60 7.09
N ALA A 252 -8.91 14.78 6.68
CA ALA A 252 -9.68 16.01 6.75
C ALA A 252 -10.98 15.93 5.93
N ILE A 253 -10.91 15.32 4.74
CA ILE A 253 -12.10 15.09 3.90
C ILE A 253 -13.05 14.09 4.56
N PHE A 254 -12.53 13.00 5.14
CA PHE A 254 -13.38 12.06 5.87
C PHE A 254 -14.03 12.70 7.10
N ASP A 255 -13.28 13.51 7.86
CA ASP A 255 -13.79 14.22 9.04
C ASP A 255 -14.92 15.19 8.64
N GLU A 256 -14.79 15.90 7.53
CA GLU A 256 -15.85 16.75 6.97
C GLU A 256 -17.13 15.93 6.70
N ILE A 257 -17.01 14.82 5.97
CA ILE A 257 -18.14 13.99 5.57
C ILE A 257 -18.81 13.35 6.80
N ILE A 258 -18.00 12.81 7.72
CA ILE A 258 -18.48 12.23 8.99
C ILE A 258 -19.26 13.27 9.78
N ARG A 259 -18.71 14.48 9.93
CA ARG A 259 -19.38 15.56 10.66
C ARG A 259 -20.69 15.97 10.01
N GLN A 260 -20.73 16.12 8.69
CA GLN A 260 -21.97 16.43 7.97
C GLN A 260 -23.04 15.34 8.20
N ARG A 261 -22.64 14.06 8.16
CA ARG A 261 -23.56 12.93 8.39
C ARG A 261 -24.10 12.89 9.82
N LEU A 262 -23.29 13.25 10.81
CA LEU A 262 -23.71 13.30 12.21
C LEU A 262 -24.62 14.49 12.54
N GLN A 263 -24.52 15.59 11.79
CA GLN A 263 -25.34 16.80 12.01
C GLN A 263 -26.70 16.74 11.32
N ILE A 264 -26.77 16.07 10.16
CA ILE A 264 -28.00 15.95 9.38
C ILE A 264 -28.71 14.67 9.84
N SER A 265 -29.78 14.82 10.62
CA SER A 265 -30.73 13.74 10.88
C SER A 265 -31.54 13.50 9.62
N ASP A 266 -30.94 12.83 8.63
CA ASP A 266 -31.62 12.50 7.38
C ASP A 266 -32.77 11.53 7.70
N PRO A 267 -34.03 11.88 7.36
CA PRO A 267 -35.16 10.98 7.58
C PRO A 267 -35.02 9.66 6.80
N THR A 268 -34.16 9.62 5.79
CA THR A 268 -33.82 8.41 5.03
C THR A 268 -32.32 8.08 5.17
N PRO A 269 -31.95 7.10 6.02
CA PRO A 269 -30.56 6.68 6.15
C PRO A 269 -30.00 6.23 4.80
N LYS A 270 -28.78 6.69 4.46
CA LYS A 270 -28.15 6.26 3.22
C LYS A 270 -27.73 4.80 3.31
N ASN A 271 -27.77 4.09 2.19
CA ASN A 271 -27.39 2.69 2.13
C ASN A 271 -25.89 2.51 1.75
N ASP A 272 -25.00 3.25 2.39
CA ASP A 272 -23.55 3.21 2.14
C ASP A 272 -22.74 2.59 3.30
N MET A 273 -21.44 2.38 3.07
CA MET A 273 -20.55 1.83 4.09
C MET A 273 -20.36 2.78 5.26
N LEU A 274 -20.29 4.09 5.03
CA LEU A 274 -20.12 5.07 6.11
C LEU A 274 -21.30 5.00 7.10
N GLU A 275 -22.54 4.91 6.61
CA GLU A 275 -23.71 4.77 7.48
C GLU A 275 -23.62 3.54 8.38
N ALA A 276 -23.26 2.38 7.80
CA ALA A 276 -23.08 1.15 8.56
C ALA A 276 -21.97 1.29 9.63
N LEU A 277 -20.86 1.96 9.28
CA LEU A 277 -19.76 2.19 10.22
C LEU A 277 -20.15 3.15 11.35
N LEU A 278 -20.94 4.18 11.06
CA LEU A 278 -21.46 5.11 12.08
C LEU A 278 -22.39 4.39 13.05
N GLU A 279 -23.30 3.55 12.57
CA GLU A 279 -24.16 2.74 13.44
C GLU A 279 -23.34 1.83 14.37
N ILE A 280 -22.27 1.21 13.86
CA ILE A 280 -21.39 0.33 14.65
C ILE A 280 -20.65 1.15 15.71
N ASN A 281 -20.09 2.30 15.32
CA ASN A 281 -19.40 3.20 16.24
C ASN A 281 -20.34 3.69 17.36
N GLN A 282 -21.57 4.09 17.03
CA GLN A 282 -22.56 4.53 18.01
C GLN A 282 -23.00 3.40 18.98
N LYS A 283 -23.01 2.14 18.52
CA LYS A 283 -23.31 0.98 19.38
C LYS A 283 -22.18 0.65 20.34
N ASN A 284 -20.91 0.80 19.94
CA ASN A 284 -19.76 0.52 20.80
C ASN A 284 -18.47 1.26 20.37
N GLU A 285 -18.37 2.54 20.73
CA GLU A 285 -17.23 3.39 20.36
C GLU A 285 -15.88 2.89 20.90
N ALA A 286 -15.88 2.25 22.07
CA ALA A 286 -14.68 1.69 22.68
C ALA A 286 -14.06 0.55 21.85
N GLU A 287 -14.87 -0.13 21.03
CA GLU A 287 -14.44 -1.24 20.19
C GLU A 287 -14.09 -0.80 18.75
N PHE A 288 -14.73 0.27 18.26
CA PHE A 288 -14.53 0.81 16.93
C PHE A 288 -14.64 2.33 16.95
N SER A 289 -13.49 3.01 16.95
CA SER A 289 -13.40 4.47 17.06
C SER A 289 -13.57 5.21 15.72
N PHE A 290 -13.79 6.52 15.75
CA PHE A 290 -13.71 7.36 14.53
C PHE A 290 -12.34 7.27 13.85
N SER A 291 -11.26 7.07 14.61
CA SER A 291 -9.94 6.80 14.03
C SER A 291 -9.97 5.51 13.20
N ASP A 292 -10.46 4.42 13.78
CA ASP A 292 -10.60 3.13 13.07
C ASP A 292 -11.43 3.24 11.79
N MET A 293 -12.50 4.02 11.86
CA MET A 293 -13.34 4.32 10.70
C MET A 293 -12.55 5.00 9.59
N LYS A 294 -11.80 6.06 9.88
CA LYS A 294 -10.98 6.77 8.88
C LYS A 294 -9.89 5.89 8.28
N HIS A 295 -9.20 5.10 9.11
CA HIS A 295 -8.19 4.16 8.63
C HIS A 295 -8.80 3.08 7.74
N LEU A 296 -9.99 2.57 8.09
CA LEU A 296 -10.69 1.59 7.28
C LEU A 296 -11.14 2.17 5.94
N LEU A 297 -11.76 3.36 5.94
CA LEU A 297 -12.18 4.05 4.72
C LEU A 297 -11.00 4.33 3.79
N LEU A 298 -9.84 4.74 4.33
CA LEU A 298 -8.63 4.93 3.55
C LEU A 298 -8.18 3.63 2.87
N VAL A 299 -8.16 2.50 3.59
CA VAL A 299 -7.80 1.20 3.02
C VAL A 299 -8.77 0.80 1.91
N LEU A 300 -10.07 1.06 2.09
CA LEU A 300 -11.07 0.70 1.10
C LEU A 300 -10.94 1.55 -0.17
N ILE A 301 -10.69 2.85 -0.08
CA ILE A 301 -10.49 3.72 -1.26
C ILE A 301 -9.21 3.37 -2.04
N LEU A 302 -8.18 2.90 -1.35
CA LEU A 302 -6.88 2.60 -1.97
C LEU A 302 -6.78 1.19 -2.59
N ASN A 303 -7.79 0.33 -2.43
CA ASN A 303 -7.83 -1.02 -3.04
C ASN A 303 -8.73 -1.03 -4.27
#